data_AF-B4FIY0-F1
#
_entry.id   AF-B4FIY0-F1
#
_cell.length_a   1.000
_cell.length_b   1.000
_cell.length_c   1.000
_cell.angle_alpha   90.00
_cell.angle_beta   90.00
_cell.angle_gamma   90.00
#
_symmetry.space_group_name_H-M   'P 1'
#
loop_
_entity.id
_entity.type
_entity.pdbx_description
1 polymer ?
#
loop_
_entity_poly.entity_id
_entity_poly.type
_entity_poly.pdbx_seq_one_letter_code
_entity_poly.pdbx_strand_id
1 'polypeptide(L)'
;MTNLYYGGTGIAGSKIVFANGSQDPWRHASKQKSSDELPSYLIECKNCGHCSDLSGCPQAPSNIEGDSSKCSPPEALNKVRKEIVDHIDLWLSECQEQGHDKEPWLGSRWSIAAI
;
A
#
# COMPACT_ATOMS: atom_id res chain seq x y z
N MET A 1 -4.02 1.27 26.24
CA MET A 1 -3.19 0.11 25.84
C MET A 1 -2.68 0.26 24.40
N THR A 2 -3.51 0.55 23.38
CA THR A 2 -3.05 0.77 21.99
C THR A 2 -2.03 1.89 21.83
N ASN A 3 -2.27 3.07 22.41
CA ASN A 3 -1.36 4.22 22.28
C ASN A 3 0.03 4.00 22.90
N LEU A 4 0.18 3.04 23.81
CA LEU A 4 1.47 2.74 24.44
C LEU A 4 2.42 2.00 23.49
N TYR A 5 1.88 1.26 22.51
CA TYR A 5 2.66 0.36 21.66
C TYR A 5 2.51 0.63 20.16
N TYR A 6 1.35 1.11 19.72
CA TYR A 6 0.99 1.16 18.29
C TYR A 6 0.42 2.51 17.82
N GLY A 7 0.19 3.45 18.74
CA GLY A 7 -0.40 4.75 18.42
C GLY A 7 0.61 5.89 18.45
N GLY A 8 0.13 7.10 18.15
CA GLY A 8 0.94 8.31 18.12
C GLY A 8 1.72 8.49 16.81
N THR A 9 2.65 9.45 16.82
CA THR A 9 3.42 9.83 15.62
C THR A 9 4.81 9.20 15.57
N GLY A 10 5.27 8.60 16.68
CA GLY A 10 6.55 7.90 16.78
C GLY A 10 6.46 6.45 16.31
N ILE A 11 6.12 6.25 15.03
CA ILE A 11 5.97 4.92 14.43
C ILE A 11 7.35 4.28 14.30
N ALA A 12 7.58 3.16 14.99
CA ALA A 12 8.83 2.41 14.95
C ALA A 12 8.88 1.35 13.82
N GLY A 13 7.75 1.09 13.15
CA GLY A 13 7.68 0.16 12.04
C GLY A 13 8.29 0.74 10.76
N SER A 14 8.79 -0.15 9.90
CA SER A 14 9.34 0.18 8.58
C SER A 14 8.57 -0.55 7.48
N LYS A 15 8.80 -0.16 6.22
CA LYS A 15 8.13 -0.76 5.04
C LYS A 15 6.59 -0.65 5.14
N ILE A 16 6.11 0.56 5.42
CA ILE A 16 4.69 0.88 5.57
C ILE A 16 4.34 1.99 4.58
N VAL A 17 3.35 1.75 3.72
CA VAL A 17 2.68 2.79 2.93
C VAL A 17 1.33 3.12 3.57
N PHE A 18 1.06 4.41 3.81
CA PHE A 18 -0.26 4.88 4.22
C PHE A 18 -1.03 5.38 2.99
N ALA A 19 -2.12 4.72 2.64
CA ALA A 19 -3.03 5.18 1.59
C ALA A 19 -4.36 5.61 2.21
N ASN A 20 -4.88 6.76 1.79
CA ASN A 20 -6.15 7.30 2.29
C ASN A 20 -7.03 7.79 1.14
N GLY A 21 -8.32 7.48 1.19
CA GLY A 21 -9.31 8.10 0.30
C GLY A 21 -9.59 9.56 0.71
N SER A 22 -9.75 10.46 -0.27
CA SER A 22 -10.06 11.89 -0.02
C SER A 22 -11.34 12.10 0.80
N GLN A 23 -12.33 11.23 0.64
CA GLN A 23 -13.66 11.29 1.26
C GLN A 23 -13.85 10.28 2.39
N ASP A 24 -12.83 9.49 2.73
CA ASP A 24 -12.89 8.60 3.88
C ASP A 24 -12.81 9.43 5.18
N PRO A 25 -13.84 9.46 6.03
CA PRO A 25 -13.75 10.17 7.31
C PRO A 25 -12.64 9.62 8.22
N TRP A 26 -12.26 8.35 8.07
CA TRP A 26 -11.20 7.72 8.87
C TRP A 26 -9.80 8.19 8.50
N ARG A 27 -9.62 8.86 7.35
CA ARG A 27 -8.32 9.40 6.94
C ARG A 27 -7.68 10.26 8.03
N HIS A 28 -8.49 10.98 8.80
CA HIS A 28 -8.01 11.91 9.85
C HIS A 28 -7.39 11.20 11.05
N ALA A 29 -7.67 9.90 11.24
CA ALA A 29 -7.02 9.05 12.24
C ALA A 29 -5.73 8.39 11.72
N SER A 30 -5.42 8.53 10.43
CA SER A 30 -4.24 7.98 9.75
C SER A 30 -3.11 9.01 9.63
N LYS A 31 -1.93 8.58 9.15
CA LYS A 31 -0.83 9.48 8.81
C LYS A 31 -1.19 10.25 7.54
N GLN A 32 -1.34 11.57 7.64
CA GLN A 32 -1.67 12.46 6.52
C GLN A 32 -0.45 13.12 5.85
N LYS A 33 0.67 13.22 6.56
CA LYS A 33 1.90 13.86 6.06
C LYS A 33 2.90 12.79 5.68
N SER A 34 3.29 12.77 4.41
CA SER A 34 4.33 11.89 3.89
C SER A 34 5.71 12.25 4.46
N SER A 35 6.57 11.24 4.54
CA SER A 35 7.99 11.35 4.91
C SER A 35 8.74 10.22 4.22
N ASP A 36 10.04 10.37 4.01
CA ASP A 36 10.85 9.45 3.20
C ASP A 36 10.71 7.97 3.65
N GLU A 37 10.76 7.70 4.96
CA GLU A 37 10.65 6.33 5.50
C GLU A 37 9.21 5.80 5.60
N LEU A 38 8.22 6.70 5.60
CA LEU A 38 6.82 6.37 5.85
C LEU A 38 5.96 7.15 4.84
N PRO A 39 5.94 6.72 3.57
CA PRO A 39 5.18 7.40 2.53
C PRO A 39 3.69 7.41 2.87
N SER A 40 3.05 8.55 2.66
CA SER A 40 1.60 8.71 2.80
C SER A 40 1.00 9.37 1.58
N TYR A 41 -0.03 8.74 1.02
CA TYR A 41 -0.72 9.17 -0.19
C TYR A 41 -2.19 9.44 0.09
N LEU A 42 -2.67 10.58 -0.40
CA LEU A 42 -4.09 10.92 -0.45
C LEU A 42 -4.59 10.69 -1.87
N ILE A 43 -5.59 9.83 -2.02
CA ILE A 43 -6.23 9.57 -3.30
C ILE A 43 -7.25 10.68 -3.55
N GLU A 44 -6.79 11.74 -4.20
CA GLU A 44 -7.61 12.92 -4.51
C GLU A 44 -8.56 12.63 -5.69
N CYS A 45 -9.68 12.00 -5.37
CA CYS A 45 -10.75 11.75 -6.34
C CYS A 45 -12.14 11.94 -5.72
N LYS A 46 -13.16 12.09 -6.57
CA LYS A 46 -14.56 11.94 -6.22
C LYS A 46 -14.92 10.44 -6.18
N ASN A 47 -15.68 10.07 -5.16
CA ASN A 47 -16.07 8.72 -4.77
C ASN A 47 -14.95 7.87 -4.13
N CYS A 48 -13.80 8.47 -3.81
CA CYS A 48 -12.70 7.81 -3.10
C CYS A 48 -12.98 7.75 -1.59
N GLY A 49 -13.73 6.73 -1.18
CA GLY A 49 -14.02 6.42 0.21
C GLY A 49 -13.01 5.46 0.85
N HIS A 50 -13.49 4.72 1.85
CA HIS A 50 -12.68 3.79 2.64
C HIS A 50 -12.00 2.72 1.77
N CYS A 51 -10.70 2.53 1.97
CA CYS A 51 -9.88 1.51 1.29
C CYS A 51 -10.03 1.48 -0.25
N SER A 52 -10.16 2.66 -0.87
CA SER A 52 -10.35 2.77 -2.33
C SER A 52 -9.17 2.24 -3.13
N ASP A 53 -7.95 2.30 -2.59
CA ASP A 53 -6.73 1.68 -3.13
C ASP A 53 -6.87 0.17 -3.32
N LEU A 54 -7.58 -0.52 -2.43
CA LEU A 54 -7.79 -1.97 -2.54
C LEU A 54 -8.89 -2.30 -3.54
N SER A 55 -10.10 -1.77 -3.36
CA SER A 55 -11.26 -2.21 -4.17
C SER A 55 -11.66 -1.23 -5.29
N GLY A 56 -11.41 0.08 -5.14
CA GLY A 56 -11.93 1.09 -6.07
C GLY A 56 -13.30 1.65 -5.62
N CYS A 57 -14.10 2.21 -6.53
CA CYS A 57 -15.27 3.03 -6.17
C CYS A 57 -16.57 2.62 -6.90
N PRO A 58 -17.76 2.93 -6.38
CA PRO A 58 -18.06 2.99 -4.95
C PRO A 58 -17.98 1.58 -4.34
N GLN A 59 -17.49 1.49 -3.11
CA GLN A 59 -17.71 0.32 -2.28
C GLN A 59 -19.10 0.42 -1.63
N ALA A 60 -19.90 -0.62 -1.79
CA ALA A 60 -21.21 -0.74 -1.17
C ALA A 60 -21.47 -2.21 -0.80
N PRO A 61 -22.41 -2.52 0.12
CA PRO A 61 -22.75 -3.90 0.45
C PRO A 61 -23.15 -4.75 -0.78
N SER A 62 -23.71 -4.10 -1.81
CA SER A 62 -24.08 -4.71 -3.09
C SER A 62 -22.96 -4.75 -4.13
N ASN A 63 -21.82 -4.10 -3.87
CA ASN A 63 -20.66 -4.02 -4.76
C ASN A 63 -19.37 -3.92 -3.92
N ILE A 64 -18.97 -5.06 -3.34
CA ILE A 64 -17.86 -5.14 -2.38
C ILE A 64 -16.50 -4.94 -3.07
N GLU A 65 -16.39 -5.42 -4.31
CA GLU A 65 -15.15 -5.30 -5.09
C GLU A 65 -14.89 -3.90 -5.63
N GLY A 66 -15.88 -3.00 -5.65
CA GLY A 66 -15.70 -1.65 -6.22
C GLY A 66 -15.39 -1.67 -7.71
N ASP A 67 -15.13 -0.49 -8.29
CA ASP A 67 -14.69 -0.34 -9.68
C ASP A 67 -13.79 0.89 -9.81
N SER A 68 -12.52 0.68 -10.17
CA SER A 68 -11.57 1.79 -10.32
C SER A 68 -11.99 2.81 -11.38
N SER A 69 -12.71 2.39 -12.43
CA SER A 69 -13.18 3.28 -13.49
C SER A 69 -14.28 4.25 -13.03
N LYS A 70 -14.92 3.95 -11.89
CA LYS A 70 -15.96 4.78 -11.27
C LYS A 70 -15.43 5.69 -10.17
N CYS A 71 -14.12 5.65 -9.91
CA CYS A 71 -13.42 6.73 -9.20
C CYS A 71 -13.22 7.89 -10.19
N SER A 72 -13.34 9.13 -9.76
CA SER A 72 -13.29 10.28 -10.69
C SER A 72 -12.35 11.38 -10.19
N PRO A 73 -11.19 11.61 -10.81
CA PRO A 73 -10.65 10.87 -11.96
C PRO A 73 -10.12 9.47 -11.55
N PRO A 74 -10.27 8.43 -12.40
CA PRO A 74 -9.74 7.10 -12.10
C PRO A 74 -8.20 7.08 -12.04
N GLU A 75 -7.54 8.01 -12.73
CA GLU A 75 -6.09 8.16 -12.74
C GLU A 75 -5.52 8.46 -11.35
N ALA A 76 -6.26 9.19 -10.49
CA ALA A 76 -5.81 9.48 -9.13
C ALA A 76 -5.66 8.21 -8.29
N LEU A 77 -6.60 7.27 -8.42
CA LEU A 77 -6.54 5.97 -7.78
C LEU A 77 -5.39 5.13 -8.37
N ASN A 78 -5.33 5.03 -9.69
CA ASN A 78 -4.34 4.20 -10.37
C ASN A 78 -2.91 4.66 -10.11
N LYS A 79 -2.70 5.98 -9.98
CA LYS A 79 -1.42 6.55 -9.57
C LYS A 79 -0.99 6.01 -8.19
N VAL A 80 -1.86 6.09 -7.19
CA VAL A 80 -1.53 5.63 -5.83
C VAL A 80 -1.32 4.11 -5.78
N ARG A 81 -2.12 3.33 -6.53
CA ARG A 81 -1.89 1.87 -6.67
C ARG A 81 -0.50 1.57 -7.24
N LYS A 82 -0.08 2.31 -8.26
CA LYS A 82 1.26 2.17 -8.83
C LYS A 82 2.34 2.49 -7.81
N GLU A 83 2.21 3.59 -7.05
CA GLU A 83 3.16 3.93 -5.99
C GLU A 83 3.27 2.82 -4.94
N ILE A 84 2.15 2.22 -4.52
CA ILE A 84 2.13 1.08 -3.58
C ILE A 84 2.89 -0.12 -4.17
N VAL A 85 2.63 -0.47 -5.43
CA VAL A 85 3.32 -1.58 -6.12
C VAL A 85 4.81 -1.30 -6.22
N ASP A 86 5.20 -0.09 -6.60
CA ASP A 86 6.62 0.30 -6.74
C ASP A 86 7.36 0.16 -5.37
N HIS A 87 6.71 0.50 -4.24
CA HIS A 87 7.26 0.25 -2.90
C HIS A 87 7.36 -1.23 -2.55
N ILE A 88 6.33 -2.03 -2.87
CA ILE A 88 6.34 -3.48 -2.62
C ILE A 88 7.45 -4.16 -3.43
N ASP A 89 7.60 -3.82 -4.70
CA ASP A 89 8.65 -4.36 -5.59
C ASP A 89 10.05 -4.02 -5.07
N LEU A 90 10.26 -2.77 -4.65
CA LEU A 90 11.51 -2.36 -3.99
C LEU A 90 11.79 -3.23 -2.76
N TRP A 91 10.84 -3.39 -1.86
CA TRP A 91 11.06 -4.18 -0.65
C TRP A 91 11.31 -5.65 -0.94
N LEU A 92 10.66 -6.24 -1.95
CA LEU A 92 10.91 -7.60 -2.39
C LEU A 92 12.34 -7.76 -2.95
N SER A 93 12.82 -6.78 -3.74
CA SER A 93 14.20 -6.81 -4.25
C SER A 93 15.25 -6.73 -3.14
N GLU A 94 15.05 -5.86 -2.14
CA GLU A 94 15.94 -5.73 -0.99
C GLU A 94 16.02 -7.01 -0.17
N CYS A 95 14.90 -7.76 -0.07
CA CYS A 95 14.89 -9.07 0.62
C CYS A 95 15.75 -10.11 -0.10
N GLN A 96 15.76 -10.10 -1.44
CA GLN A 96 16.52 -11.05 -2.24
C GLN A 96 18.02 -10.76 -2.18
N GLU A 97 18.42 -9.49 -2.17
CA GLU A 97 19.82 -9.08 -2.05
C GLU A 97 20.39 -9.40 -0.66
N GLN A 98 19.61 -9.22 0.41
CA GLN A 98 20.01 -9.55 1.78
C GLN A 98 20.10 -11.06 2.05
N GLY A 99 19.50 -11.90 1.18
CA GLY A 99 19.62 -13.35 1.24
C GLY A 99 20.86 -13.93 0.55
N HIS A 100 21.71 -13.09 -0.04
CA HIS A 100 22.88 -13.51 -0.83
C HIS A 100 24.21 -13.35 -0.06
N ASP A 101 24.18 -13.55 1.26
CA ASP A 101 25.39 -13.77 2.07
C ASP A 101 25.94 -15.18 1.82
N LYS A 102 26.84 -15.27 0.83
CA LYS A 102 27.98 -16.20 0.70
C LYS A 102 27.84 -17.60 1.35
N GLU A 103 27.11 -18.50 0.70
CA GLU A 103 27.33 -19.94 0.88
C GLU A 103 27.56 -20.60 -0.49
N PRO A 104 28.61 -21.42 -0.70
CA PRO A 104 28.81 -22.12 -1.96
C PRO A 104 27.66 -23.11 -2.18
N TRP A 105 26.79 -22.76 -3.12
CA TRP A 105 25.61 -23.52 -3.54
C TRP A 105 25.87 -25.04 -3.67
N LEU A 106 25.36 -25.82 -2.71
CA LEU A 106 24.87 -27.17 -2.97
C LEU A 106 23.36 -27.09 -3.17
N GLY A 107 22.98 -26.80 -4.42
CA GLY A 107 21.74 -27.15 -5.08
C GLY A 107 20.42 -27.03 -4.30
N SER A 108 19.60 -26.05 -4.69
CA SER A 108 18.14 -26.25 -4.77
C SER A 108 17.55 -25.30 -5.82
N ARG A 109 17.26 -25.88 -6.99
CA ARG A 109 16.45 -25.30 -8.06
C ARG A 109 15.02 -25.14 -7.56
N TRP A 110 14.56 -23.91 -7.39
CA TRP A 110 13.14 -23.59 -7.48
C TRP A 110 12.91 -22.87 -8.80
N SER A 111 12.55 -23.64 -9.82
CA SER A 111 12.06 -23.10 -11.08
C SER A 111 10.64 -22.59 -10.87
N ILE A 112 10.43 -21.28 -11.03
CA ILE A 112 9.08 -20.73 -11.20
C ILE A 112 8.62 -21.18 -12.59
N ALA A 113 7.57 -22.00 -12.64
CA ALA A 113 6.86 -22.29 -13.87
C ALA A 113 6.16 -21.00 -14.31
N ALA A 114 6.64 -20.40 -15.40
CA ALA A 114 5.85 -19.44 -16.17
C ALA A 114 4.67 -20.20 -16.81
N ILE A 115 3.47 -19.65 -16.67
CA ILE A 115 2.27 -20.05 -17.43
C ILE A 115 2.37 -19.43 -18.83
#